data_AF-A0A0Q7ER59-F1
#
_entry.id   AF-A0A0Q7ER59-F1
#
_cell.length_a   1.000
_cell.length_b   1.000
_cell.length_c   1.000
_cell.angle_alpha   90.00
_cell.angle_beta   90.00
_cell.angle_gamma   90.00
#
_symmetry.space_group_name_H-M   'P 1'
#
loop_
_entity.id
_entity.type
_entity.pdbx_description
1 polymer ?
#
loop_
_entity_poly.entity_id
_entity_poly.type
_entity_poly.pdbx_seq_one_letter_code
_entity_poly.pdbx_strand_id
1 'polypeptide(L)'
;MDQHKLRSLVFEKTGVKVDIDDPIFALVALNEAVLAESVERHIARIDAASQELAEQVRAAGGLAPARAAAAGFEPAPAAPVKAIATQSLLVTPREQRLLVAAASLALLAALLVVGLQALFKPAALPPPAPAALTQQQADALARADKLARAIDKLDPKTRAQIQAELQK
;
A
#
# COMPACT_ATOMS: atom_id res chain seq x y z
N MET A 1 -5.43 15.41 -4.79
CA MET A 1 -6.79 14.81 -4.70
C MET A 1 -7.81 15.86 -4.23
N ASP A 2 -9.11 15.74 -4.54
CA ASP A 2 -10.16 16.68 -4.07
C ASP A 2 -10.40 16.55 -2.56
N GLN A 3 -10.36 17.68 -1.84
CA GLN A 3 -10.51 17.75 -0.38
C GLN A 3 -11.87 17.22 0.10
N HIS A 4 -12.96 17.47 -0.64
CA HIS A 4 -14.30 16.99 -0.26
C HIS A 4 -14.41 15.47 -0.31
N LYS A 5 -13.71 14.86 -1.27
CA LYS A 5 -13.63 13.40 -1.42
C LYS A 5 -12.83 12.77 -0.27
N LEU A 6 -11.71 13.39 0.11
CA LEU A 6 -10.91 12.96 1.26
C LEU A 6 -11.68 13.07 2.58
N ARG A 7 -12.40 14.17 2.81
CA ARG A 7 -13.25 14.33 4.01
C ARG A 7 -14.26 13.19 4.15
N SER A 8 -14.95 12.88 3.06
CA SER A 8 -15.95 11.80 3.04
C SER A 8 -15.30 10.44 3.32
N LEU A 9 -14.14 10.17 2.72
CA LEU A 9 -13.45 8.90 2.83
C LEU A 9 -12.80 8.68 4.22
N VAL A 10 -12.28 9.75 4.84
CA VAL A 10 -11.82 9.71 6.23
C VAL A 10 -13.01 9.48 7.16
N PHE A 11 -14.11 10.22 6.98
CA PHE A 11 -15.31 10.03 7.78
C PHE A 11 -15.90 8.62 7.66
N GLU A 12 -15.98 8.05 6.46
CA GLU A 12 -16.48 6.67 6.25
C GLU A 12 -15.58 5.62 6.91
N LYS A 13 -14.25 5.82 6.91
CA LYS A 13 -13.31 4.82 7.44
C LYS A 13 -13.03 4.95 8.92
N THR A 14 -13.08 6.16 9.47
CA THR A 14 -12.68 6.42 10.86
C THR A 14 -13.80 7.02 11.71
N GLY A 15 -14.89 7.47 11.10
CA GLY A 15 -15.98 8.19 11.77
C GLY A 15 -15.62 9.64 12.15
N VAL A 16 -14.40 10.10 11.82
CA VAL A 16 -13.91 11.43 12.22
C VAL A 16 -14.31 12.48 11.18
N LYS A 17 -14.99 13.55 11.63
CA LYS A 17 -15.28 14.71 10.79
C LYS A 17 -14.05 15.61 10.72
N VAL A 18 -13.58 15.85 9.50
CA VAL A 18 -12.40 16.67 9.22
C VAL A 18 -12.88 18.01 8.65
N ASP A 19 -12.35 19.13 9.16
CA ASP A 19 -12.65 20.48 8.69
C ASP A 19 -11.66 20.94 7.60
N ILE A 20 -12.02 21.95 6.82
CA ILE A 20 -11.25 22.38 5.62
C ILE A 20 -9.81 22.83 5.98
N ASP A 21 -9.63 23.40 7.17
CA ASP A 21 -8.33 23.89 7.66
C ASP A 21 -7.51 22.80 8.38
N ASP A 22 -7.94 21.54 8.33
CA ASP A 22 -7.27 20.45 9.03
C ASP A 22 -5.88 20.15 8.42
N PRO A 23 -4.82 20.03 9.24
CA PRO A 23 -3.46 19.70 8.77
C PRO A 23 -3.37 18.39 7.98
N ILE A 24 -4.34 17.49 8.08
CA ILE A 24 -4.42 16.28 7.26
C ILE A 24 -4.36 16.61 5.77
N PHE A 25 -4.96 17.70 5.30
CA PHE A 25 -4.89 18.09 3.88
C PHE A 25 -3.50 18.53 3.46
N ALA A 26 -2.77 19.23 4.33
CA ALA A 26 -1.39 19.61 4.07
C ALA A 26 -0.49 18.37 3.98
N LEU A 27 -0.68 17.39 4.85
CA LEU A 27 0.06 16.12 4.82
C LEU A 27 -0.23 15.31 3.55
N VAL A 28 -1.49 15.24 3.13
CA VAL A 28 -1.86 14.55 1.89
C VAL A 28 -1.26 15.26 0.68
N ALA A 29 -1.34 16.59 0.61
CA ALA A 29 -0.74 17.36 -0.47
C ALA A 29 0.79 17.21 -0.53
N LEU A 30 1.45 17.22 0.64
CA LEU A 30 2.89 16.98 0.74
C LEU A 30 3.25 15.57 0.26
N ASN A 31 2.50 14.55 0.69
CA ASN A 31 2.72 13.18 0.24
C ASN A 31 2.52 13.04 -1.27
N GLU A 32 1.48 13.66 -1.84
CA GLU A 32 1.23 13.67 -3.28
C GLU A 32 2.41 14.31 -4.04
N ALA A 33 2.92 15.45 -3.58
CA ALA A 33 4.05 16.13 -4.19
C ALA A 33 5.34 15.30 -4.11
N VAL A 34 5.65 14.74 -2.94
CA VAL A 34 6.85 13.91 -2.74
C VAL A 34 6.78 12.62 -3.56
N LEU A 35 5.60 11.99 -3.63
CA LEU A 35 5.40 10.79 -4.46
C LEU A 35 5.57 11.10 -5.94
N ALA A 36 4.99 12.20 -6.43
CA ALA A 36 5.16 12.63 -7.82
C ALA A 36 6.63 12.86 -8.16
N GLU A 37 7.35 13.61 -7.33
CA GLU A 37 8.78 13.88 -7.52
C GLU A 37 9.61 12.58 -7.47
N SER A 38 9.31 11.68 -6.54
CA SER A 38 10.03 10.41 -6.42
C SER A 38 9.83 9.52 -7.65
N VAL A 39 8.60 9.46 -8.18
CA VAL A 39 8.29 8.72 -9.41
C VAL A 39 9.01 9.34 -10.60
N GLU A 40 9.00 10.67 -10.74
CA GLU A 40 9.71 11.38 -11.82
C GLU A 40 11.22 11.09 -11.78
N ARG A 41 11.85 11.18 -10.60
CA ARG A 41 13.27 10.83 -10.44
C ARG A 41 13.55 9.36 -10.78
N HIS A 42 12.64 8.45 -10.45
CA HIS A 42 12.81 7.03 -10.79
C HIS A 42 12.71 6.79 -12.30
N ILE A 43 11.74 7.41 -12.98
CA ILE A 43 11.60 7.33 -14.44
C ILE A 43 12.88 7.86 -15.10
N ALA A 44 13.37 9.04 -14.69
CA ALA A 44 14.59 9.61 -15.23
C ALA A 44 15.82 8.68 -15.06
N ARG A 45 15.92 7.98 -13.92
CA ARG A 45 16.98 6.99 -13.69
C ARG A 45 16.83 5.75 -14.58
N ILE A 46 15.61 5.26 -14.77
CA ILE A 46 15.33 4.13 -15.66
C ILE A 46 15.64 4.50 -17.10
N ASP A 47 15.27 5.70 -17.55
CA ASP A 47 15.55 6.18 -18.90
C ASP A 47 17.06 6.30 -19.14
N ALA A 48 17.81 6.86 -18.19
CA ALA A 48 19.26 6.91 -18.24
C ALA A 48 19.89 5.51 -18.33
N ALA A 49 19.48 4.60 -17.45
CA ALA A 49 19.97 3.21 -17.48
C ALA A 49 19.59 2.48 -18.77
N SER A 50 18.41 2.77 -19.33
CA SER A 50 17.95 2.18 -20.59
C SER A 50 18.75 2.69 -21.78
N GLN A 51 19.12 3.97 -21.79
CA GLN A 51 20.00 4.56 -22.80
C GLN A 51 21.40 3.95 -22.72
N GLU A 52 21.99 3.84 -21.52
CA GLU A 52 23.28 3.18 -21.32
C GLU A 52 23.24 1.72 -21.80
N LEU A 53 22.18 0.98 -21.48
CA LEU A 53 22.01 -0.39 -21.95
C LEU A 53 21.88 -0.45 -23.48
N ALA A 54 21.12 0.46 -24.09
CA ALA A 54 20.99 0.53 -25.54
C ALA A 54 22.34 0.84 -26.22
N GLU A 55 23.15 1.70 -25.64
CA GLU A 55 24.52 1.98 -26.10
C GLU A 55 25.43 0.75 -25.96
N GLN A 56 25.37 0.03 -24.84
CA GLN A 56 26.12 -1.21 -24.63
C GLN A 56 25.73 -2.29 -25.63
N VAL A 57 24.43 -2.48 -25.89
CA VAL A 57 23.95 -3.45 -26.89
C VAL A 57 24.37 -3.05 -28.30
N ARG A 58 24.35 -1.75 -28.63
CA ARG A 58 24.84 -1.24 -29.91
C ARG A 58 26.35 -1.45 -30.06
N ALA A 59 27.13 -1.18 -29.01
CA ALA A 59 28.58 -1.42 -28.99
C ALA A 59 28.92 -2.91 -29.10
N ALA A 60 28.11 -3.77 -28.50
CA ALA A 60 28.22 -5.23 -28.64
C ALA A 60 27.73 -5.77 -30.01
N GLY A 61 27.31 -4.90 -30.94
CA GLY A 61 26.86 -5.26 -32.28
C GLY A 61 25.46 -5.89 -32.33
N GLY A 62 24.69 -5.83 -31.23
CA GLY A 62 23.34 -6.41 -31.15
C GLY A 62 22.23 -5.52 -31.73
N LEU A 63 22.51 -4.23 -31.99
CA LEU A 63 21.59 -3.28 -32.62
C LEU A 63 22.25 -2.65 -33.86
N ALA A 64 21.55 -2.67 -34.99
CA ALA A 64 22.00 -1.98 -36.19
C ALA A 64 22.10 -0.46 -35.93
N PRO A 65 23.11 0.25 -36.50
CA PRO A 65 23.17 1.69 -36.40
C PRO A 65 21.91 2.31 -37.03
N ALA A 66 21.42 3.40 -36.44
CA ALA A 66 20.28 4.17 -36.98
C ALA A 66 20.69 4.74 -38.34
N ARG A 67 20.52 3.93 -39.39
CA ARG A 67 20.83 4.32 -40.76
C ARG A 67 19.71 5.24 -41.21
N ALA A 68 20.10 6.46 -41.58
CA ALA A 68 19.22 7.45 -42.20
C ALA A 68 18.35 6.77 -43.27
N ALA A 69 17.04 6.93 -43.12
CA ALA A 69 16.05 6.48 -44.08
C ALA A 69 16.14 7.37 -45.33
N ALA A 70 17.11 7.11 -46.21
CA ALA A 70 17.15 7.63 -47.58
C ALA A 70 18.29 6.97 -48.36
N ALA A 71 17.98 5.89 -49.10
CA ALA A 71 18.50 5.61 -50.45
C ALA A 71 18.13 4.19 -50.87
N GLY A 72 17.28 4.09 -51.90
CA GLY A 72 17.22 3.02 -52.89
C GLY A 72 17.15 1.57 -52.38
N PHE A 73 15.93 1.04 -52.26
CA PHE A 73 15.74 -0.41 -52.25
C PHE A 73 15.82 -0.93 -53.69
N GLU A 74 16.92 -1.58 -54.07
CA GLU A 74 16.97 -2.46 -55.23
C GLU A 74 16.71 -3.91 -54.78
N PRO A 75 15.77 -4.64 -55.38
CA PRO A 75 15.54 -6.04 -55.04
C PRO A 75 16.67 -6.90 -55.61
N ALA A 76 17.58 -7.36 -54.75
CA ALA A 76 18.59 -8.35 -55.11
C ALA A 76 17.94 -9.71 -55.46
N PRO A 77 18.49 -10.47 -56.43
CA PRO A 77 17.94 -11.76 -56.84
C PRO A 77 17.93 -12.78 -55.69
N ALA A 78 16.85 -13.56 -55.61
CA ALA A 78 16.60 -14.52 -54.53
C ALA A 78 17.69 -15.62 -54.49
N ALA A 79 18.58 -15.51 -53.51
CA ALA A 79 19.50 -16.58 -53.14
C ALA A 79 18.72 -17.70 -52.40
N PRO A 80 19.16 -18.97 -52.50
CA PRO A 80 18.52 -20.07 -51.78
C PRO A 80 18.59 -19.83 -50.27
N VAL A 81 17.42 -19.57 -49.67
CA VAL A 81 17.26 -19.36 -48.24
C VAL A 81 17.53 -20.68 -47.52
N LYS A 82 18.63 -20.73 -46.78
CA LYS A 82 18.96 -21.87 -45.91
C LYS A 82 17.90 -21.96 -44.82
N ALA A 83 17.32 -23.15 -44.64
CA ALA A 83 16.26 -23.37 -43.65
C ALA A 83 16.72 -22.93 -42.25
N ILE A 84 15.92 -22.06 -41.63
CA ILE A 84 16.11 -21.63 -40.24
C ILE A 84 15.67 -22.80 -39.36
N ALA A 85 16.59 -23.36 -38.57
CA ALA A 85 16.27 -24.43 -37.64
C ALA A 85 15.32 -23.91 -36.54
N THR A 86 14.04 -24.25 -36.64
CA THR A 86 12.96 -23.86 -35.70
C THR A 86 12.91 -24.74 -34.45
N GLN A 87 14.00 -25.42 -34.09
CA GLN A 87 14.07 -26.15 -32.82
C GLN A 87 14.53 -25.20 -31.71
N SER A 88 13.59 -24.45 -31.14
CA SER A 88 13.81 -23.86 -29.81
C SER A 88 13.79 -25.01 -28.80
N LEU A 89 14.96 -25.36 -28.26
CA LEU A 89 15.05 -26.18 -27.06
C LEU A 89 14.12 -25.58 -26.00
N LEU A 90 13.22 -26.40 -25.43
CA LEU A 90 12.14 -25.95 -24.53
C LEU A 90 12.64 -25.11 -23.34
N VAL A 91 13.93 -25.19 -22.99
CA VAL A 91 14.56 -24.32 -21.99
C VAL A 91 16.00 -24.07 -22.40
N THR A 92 16.39 -22.80 -22.55
CA THR A 92 17.79 -22.42 -22.83
C THR A 92 18.63 -22.44 -21.54
N PRO A 93 19.96 -22.65 -21.59
CA PRO A 93 20.81 -22.60 -20.38
C PRO A 93 20.76 -21.24 -19.67
N ARG A 94 20.46 -20.17 -20.40
CA ARG A 94 20.22 -18.83 -19.84
C ARG A 94 18.93 -18.79 -19.03
N GLU A 95 17.85 -19.39 -19.52
CA GLU A 95 16.58 -19.51 -18.79
C GLU A 95 16.73 -20.37 -17.54
N GLN A 96 17.52 -21.44 -17.57
CA GLN A 96 17.82 -22.22 -16.37
C GLN A 96 18.52 -21.38 -15.31
N ARG A 97 19.52 -20.56 -15.70
CA ARG A 97 20.21 -19.64 -14.77
C ARG A 97 19.24 -18.60 -14.20
N LEU A 98 18.35 -18.06 -15.02
CA LEU A 98 17.33 -17.09 -14.58
C LEU A 98 16.31 -17.72 -13.63
N LEU A 99 15.85 -18.95 -13.90
CA LEU A 99 14.93 -19.68 -13.04
C LEU A 99 15.55 -20.02 -11.69
N VAL A 100 16.82 -20.45 -11.67
CA VAL A 100 17.55 -20.73 -10.43
C VAL A 100 17.76 -19.44 -9.63
N ALA A 101 18.10 -18.32 -10.30
CA ALA A 101 18.25 -17.03 -9.65
C ALA A 101 16.91 -16.51 -9.07
N ALA A 102 15.81 -16.66 -9.80
CA ALA A 102 14.48 -16.27 -9.31
C ALA A 102 14.04 -17.14 -8.13
N ALA A 103 14.26 -18.45 -8.20
CA ALA A 103 13.92 -19.38 -7.12
C ALA A 103 14.74 -19.11 -5.85
N SER A 104 16.04 -18.82 -5.99
CA SER A 104 16.89 -18.50 -4.84
C SER A 104 16.53 -17.16 -4.19
N LEU A 105 16.21 -16.14 -5.00
CA LEU A 105 15.74 -14.85 -4.49
C LEU A 105 14.40 -15.00 -3.75
N ALA A 106 13.47 -15.77 -4.31
CA ALA A 106 12.18 -16.05 -3.68
C ALA A 106 12.34 -16.78 -2.34
N LEU A 107 13.23 -17.78 -2.27
CA LEU A 107 13.54 -18.49 -1.03
C LEU A 107 14.19 -17.58 0.02
N LEU A 108 15.14 -16.73 -0.39
CA LEU A 108 15.77 -15.76 0.52
C LEU A 108 14.76 -14.75 1.07
N ALA A 109 13.87 -14.24 0.22
CA ALA A 109 12.81 -13.34 0.64
C ALA A 109 11.84 -14.01 1.62
N ALA A 110 11.43 -15.26 1.35
CA ALA A 110 10.58 -16.02 2.26
C ALA A 110 11.25 -16.26 3.62
N LEU A 111 12.53 -16.67 3.63
CA LEU A 111 13.29 -16.85 4.87
C LEU A 111 13.49 -15.54 5.63
N LEU A 112 13.72 -14.43 4.94
CA LEU A 112 13.84 -13.12 5.56
C LEU A 112 12.52 -12.69 6.19
N VAL A 113 11.38 -12.87 5.52
CA VAL A 113 10.06 -12.56 6.09
C VAL A 113 9.74 -13.44 7.29
N VAL A 114 9.98 -14.74 7.20
CA VAL A 114 9.75 -15.67 8.34
C VAL A 114 10.70 -15.35 9.50
N GLY A 115 11.97 -15.03 9.21
CA GLY A 115 12.97 -14.62 10.20
C GLY A 115 12.63 -13.29 10.86
N LEU A 116 12.20 -12.29 10.09
CA LEU A 116 11.69 -11.02 10.63
C LEU A 116 10.45 -11.25 11.48
N GLN A 117 9.50 -12.06 11.04
CA GLN A 117 8.32 -12.38 11.86
C GLN A 117 8.69 -13.09 13.15
N ALA A 118 9.74 -13.91 13.18
CA ALA A 118 10.22 -14.53 14.41
C ALA A 118 10.88 -13.51 15.37
N LEU A 119 11.59 -12.51 14.84
CA LEU A 119 12.18 -11.41 15.62
C LEU A 119 11.14 -10.39 16.10
N PHE A 120 10.10 -10.17 15.30
CA PHE A 120 9.04 -9.20 15.53
C PHE A 120 7.72 -9.85 15.97
N LYS A 121 7.73 -11.11 16.45
CA LYS A 121 6.58 -11.63 17.18
C LYS A 121 6.28 -10.61 18.27
N PRO A 122 5.15 -9.90 18.24
CA PRO A 122 4.75 -9.15 19.41
C PRO A 122 4.63 -10.22 20.49
N ALA A 123 5.45 -10.12 21.54
CA ALA A 123 5.15 -10.81 22.78
C ALA A 123 3.66 -10.56 23.01
N ALA A 124 2.87 -11.63 23.05
CA ALA A 124 1.43 -11.53 23.17
C ALA A 124 1.16 -10.46 24.22
N LEU A 125 0.68 -9.30 23.76
CA LEU A 125 0.45 -8.18 24.64
C LEU A 125 -0.46 -8.75 25.72
N PRO A 126 -0.10 -8.64 27.01
CA PRO A 126 -1.03 -9.03 28.05
C PRO A 126 -2.36 -8.34 27.72
N PRO A 127 -3.50 -9.04 27.87
CA PRO A 127 -4.81 -8.45 27.58
C PRO A 127 -4.83 -7.06 28.22
N PRO A 128 -5.32 -6.02 27.51
CA PRO A 128 -5.26 -4.67 28.02
C PRO A 128 -5.79 -4.71 29.44
N ALA A 129 -4.93 -4.34 30.41
CA ALA A 129 -5.34 -4.21 31.79
C ALA A 129 -6.62 -3.37 31.77
N PRO A 130 -7.68 -3.79 32.48
CA PRO A 130 -8.96 -3.10 32.42
C PRO A 130 -8.69 -1.62 32.63
N ALA A 131 -9.00 -0.80 31.62
CA ALA A 131 -8.70 0.62 31.64
C ALA A 131 -9.19 1.15 32.98
N ALA A 132 -8.25 1.58 33.83
CA ALA A 132 -8.59 2.07 35.16
C ALA A 132 -9.63 3.18 34.95
N LEU A 133 -10.81 3.00 35.55
CA LEU A 133 -11.90 3.96 35.42
C LEU A 133 -11.33 5.34 35.69
N THR A 134 -11.48 6.25 34.73
CA THR A 134 -11.07 7.64 34.95
C THR A 134 -11.80 8.13 36.20
N GLN A 135 -11.16 9.01 36.98
CA GLN A 135 -11.75 9.50 38.23
C GLN A 135 -13.17 10.08 38.01
N GLN A 136 -13.39 10.70 36.86
CA GLN A 136 -14.69 11.17 36.39
C GLN A 136 -15.71 10.04 36.16
N GLN A 137 -15.30 8.89 35.63
CA GLN A 137 -16.17 7.72 35.45
C GLN A 137 -16.51 7.06 36.79
N ALA A 138 -15.55 6.99 37.72
CA ALA A 138 -15.80 6.48 39.07
C ALA A 138 -16.83 7.35 39.82
N ASP A 139 -16.69 8.68 39.72
CA ASP A 139 -17.65 9.62 40.32
C ASP A 139 -19.04 9.54 39.67
N ALA A 140 -19.08 9.35 38.35
CA ALA A 140 -20.35 9.19 37.61
C ALA A 140 -21.10 7.92 38.06
N LEU A 141 -20.39 6.80 38.24
CA LEU A 141 -20.97 5.55 38.74
C LEU A 141 -21.47 5.69 40.17
N ALA A 142 -20.70 6.31 41.06
CA ALA A 142 -21.12 6.54 42.44
C ALA A 142 -22.36 7.45 42.55
N ARG A 143 -22.51 8.42 41.64
CA ARG A 143 -23.73 9.26 41.54
C ARG A 143 -24.91 8.47 40.98
N ALA A 144 -24.68 7.63 39.98
CA ALA A 144 -25.72 6.76 39.40
C ALA A 144 -26.31 5.81 40.46
N ASP A 145 -25.46 5.19 41.29
CA ASP A 145 -25.92 4.29 42.37
C ASP A 145 -26.76 5.01 43.42
N LYS A 146 -26.39 6.25 43.78
CA LYS A 146 -27.17 7.06 44.72
C LYS A 146 -28.54 7.43 44.14
N LEU A 147 -28.59 7.79 42.87
CA LEU A 147 -29.84 8.10 42.17
C LEU A 147 -30.73 6.86 42.04
N ALA A 148 -30.17 5.70 41.69
CA ALA A 148 -30.91 4.44 41.62
C ALA A 148 -31.57 4.09 42.97
N ARG A 149 -30.81 4.18 44.06
CA ARG A 149 -31.34 3.95 45.42
C ARG A 149 -32.38 4.98 45.85
N ALA A 150 -32.28 6.22 45.35
CA ALA A 150 -33.30 7.23 45.60
C ALA A 150 -34.58 6.88 44.85
N ILE A 151 -34.48 6.52 43.56
CA ILE A 151 -35.58 6.10 42.69
C ILE A 151 -36.34 4.90 43.30
N ASP A 152 -35.64 3.92 43.87
CA ASP A 152 -36.27 2.76 44.51
C ASP A 152 -37.13 3.12 45.74
N LYS A 153 -36.78 4.22 46.42
CA LYS A 153 -37.53 4.74 47.58
C LYS A 153 -38.72 5.61 47.18
N LEU A 154 -38.84 6.02 45.91
CA LEU A 154 -39.99 6.77 45.43
C LEU A 154 -41.23 5.87 45.31
N ASP A 155 -42.38 6.50 45.45
CA ASP A 155 -43.70 5.92 45.23
C ASP A 155 -43.85 5.37 43.78
N PRO A 156 -44.62 4.29 43.61
CA PRO A 156 -44.68 3.54 42.34
C PRO A 156 -45.22 4.38 41.17
N LYS A 157 -46.09 5.36 41.44
CA LYS A 157 -46.63 6.28 40.43
C LYS A 157 -45.53 7.19 39.87
N THR A 158 -44.67 7.71 40.73
CA THR A 158 -43.57 8.59 40.32
C THR A 158 -42.47 7.82 39.60
N ARG A 159 -42.19 6.57 40.02
CA ARG A 159 -41.29 5.66 39.27
C ARG A 159 -41.76 5.39 37.85
N ALA A 160 -43.06 5.14 37.65
CA ALA A 160 -43.63 4.91 36.32
C ALA A 160 -43.51 6.15 35.41
N GLN A 161 -43.67 7.36 35.96
CA GLN A 161 -43.48 8.61 35.22
C GLN A 161 -42.03 8.84 34.80
N ILE A 162 -41.07 8.56 35.70
CA ILE A 162 -39.63 8.68 35.39
C ILE A 162 -39.24 7.68 34.28
N GLN A 163 -39.73 6.45 34.33
CA GLN A 163 -39.47 5.44 33.28
C GLN A 163 -40.09 5.83 31.95
N ALA A 164 -41.28 6.44 31.95
CA ALA A 164 -41.94 6.92 30.74
C ALA A 164 -41.19 8.10 30.08
N GLU A 165 -40.59 8.99 30.88
CA GLU A 165 -39.79 10.11 30.36
C GLU A 165 -38.39 9.68 29.89
N LEU A 166 -37.79 8.63 30.47
CA LEU A 166 -36.53 8.05 30.00
C LEU A 166 -36.64 7.27 28.68
N GLN A 167 -37.85 6.85 28.31
CA GLN A 167 -38.12 6.11 27.07
C GLN A 167 -38.56 7.01 25.89
N LYS A 168 -38.71 8.32 26.13
CA LYS A 168 -38.89 9.33 25.06
C LYS A 168 -37.55 9.77 24.51
#